data_AF-A0A1F3VBG4-F1
#
_entry.id   AF-A0A1F3VBG4-F1
#
_cell.length_a   1.000
_cell.length_b   1.000
_cell.length_c   1.000
_cell.angle_alpha   90.00
_cell.angle_beta   90.00
_cell.angle_gamma   90.00
#
_symmetry.space_group_name_H-M   'P 1'
#
loop_
_entity.id
_entity.type
_entity.pdbx_description
1 polymer ?
#
loop_
_entity_poly.entity_id
_entity_poly.type
_entity_poly.pdbx_seq_one_letter_code
_entity_poly.pdbx_strand_id
1 'polypeptide(L)'
;MKLRQLWLCFVIVFSTQICASLPATIPTNCFQEDLICSSSQVVSKVIEGIKEKVININIFALLSKEDYSDYNQIIKIFYDFNAWEKAILKTGTNKVKIKKSLQLESIMVGDGTVIYRQYLNYSVKGPSPLFYVPARAVGHYWQIPSPEEVLYSGEFMHLNKGVFEIPGEDVLTGSVGYRYHAGDYHVTEDLQNYYLHFRAFIIPDIEYLHEALAVFIEDGYKAILKGLYFF
;
A
#
# COMPACT_ATOMS: atom_id res chain seq x y z
N MET A 1 7.89 50.17 8.85
CA MET A 1 9.05 49.29 8.65
C MET A 1 8.68 47.91 9.20
N LYS A 2 9.06 46.84 8.49
CA LYS A 2 8.40 45.53 8.43
C LYS A 2 8.30 44.77 9.78
N LEU A 3 7.08 44.41 10.17
CA LEU A 3 6.80 43.32 11.13
C LEU A 3 7.07 42.00 10.39
N ARG A 4 8.23 41.37 10.63
CA ARG A 4 8.54 40.04 10.10
C ARG A 4 8.06 38.97 11.08
N GLN A 5 7.11 38.17 10.57
CA GLN A 5 7.02 36.72 10.70
C GLN A 5 7.88 36.07 11.79
N LEU A 6 7.23 35.42 12.75
CA LEU A 6 7.61 34.07 13.14
C LEU A 6 6.37 33.39 13.76
N TRP A 7 5.54 32.82 12.89
CA TRP A 7 4.59 31.79 13.32
C TRP A 7 5.42 30.53 13.60
N LEU A 8 5.78 30.32 14.87
CA LEU A 8 6.18 29.01 15.33
C LEU A 8 4.97 28.09 15.21
N CYS A 9 4.90 27.33 14.12
CA CYS A 9 4.13 26.09 14.11
C CYS A 9 4.74 25.18 15.17
N PHE A 10 4.02 25.02 16.27
CA PHE A 10 4.30 24.08 17.34
C PHE A 10 4.20 22.66 16.75
N VAL A 11 5.32 22.13 16.26
CA VAL A 11 5.47 20.71 15.96
C VAL A 11 5.64 20.02 17.31
N ILE A 12 4.53 19.58 17.89
CA ILE A 12 4.56 18.67 19.03
C ILE A 12 5.06 17.33 18.48
N VAL A 13 6.36 17.09 18.69
CA VAL A 13 7.00 15.80 18.49
C VAL A 13 6.46 14.85 19.56
N PHE A 14 5.38 14.12 19.22
CA PHE A 14 5.06 12.90 19.94
C PHE A 14 6.11 11.86 19.57
N SER A 15 7.11 11.69 20.44
CA SER A 15 8.01 10.55 20.42
C SER A 15 7.29 9.29 20.92
N THR A 16 6.27 8.84 20.20
CA THR A 16 5.88 7.43 20.27
C THR A 16 6.84 6.72 19.34
N GLN A 17 7.73 5.88 19.86
CA GLN A 17 8.41 4.89 19.03
C GLN A 17 7.30 4.05 18.40
N ILE A 18 6.94 4.37 17.15
CA ILE A 18 6.02 3.58 16.35
C ILE A 18 6.82 2.31 16.04
N CYS A 19 6.75 1.35 16.96
CA CYS A 19 7.24 0.01 16.70
C CYS A 19 6.35 -0.57 15.60
N ALA A 20 6.95 -1.17 14.58
CA ALA A 20 6.20 -1.88 13.56
C ALA A 20 5.18 -2.79 14.23
N SER A 21 3.94 -2.80 13.74
CA SER A 21 3.06 -3.91 14.10
C SER A 21 3.75 -5.21 13.71
N LEU A 22 3.69 -6.21 14.59
CA LEU A 22 4.22 -7.53 14.23
C LEU A 22 3.57 -8.01 12.92
N PRO A 23 4.34 -8.63 12.01
CA PRO A 23 3.79 -9.21 10.80
C PRO A 23 2.69 -10.20 11.18
N ALA A 24 1.64 -10.27 10.36
CA ALA A 24 0.57 -11.21 10.62
C ALA A 24 1.10 -12.64 10.47
N THR A 25 0.64 -13.55 11.33
CA THR A 25 0.98 -14.97 11.19
C THR A 25 0.41 -15.50 9.88
N ILE A 26 1.28 -16.16 9.10
CA ILE A 26 0.88 -16.79 7.84
C ILE A 26 -0.20 -17.85 8.14
N PRO A 27 -1.38 -17.79 7.50
CA PRO A 27 -2.44 -18.77 7.72
C PRO A 27 -1.95 -20.19 7.43
N THR A 28 -2.41 -21.16 8.22
CA THR A 28 -2.16 -22.58 7.95
C THR A 28 -2.63 -22.92 6.54
N ASN A 29 -1.82 -23.68 5.80
CA ASN A 29 -2.10 -24.11 4.41
C ASN A 29 -2.14 -22.99 3.35
N CYS A 30 -1.74 -21.76 3.68
CA CYS A 30 -1.73 -20.61 2.77
C CYS A 30 -1.11 -20.90 1.39
N PHE A 31 0.01 -21.65 1.35
CA PHE A 31 0.76 -21.91 0.12
C PHE A 31 0.62 -23.35 -0.43
N GLN A 32 -0.44 -24.07 -0.08
CA GLN A 32 -0.62 -25.44 -0.59
C GLN A 32 -0.96 -25.50 -2.09
N GLU A 33 -1.67 -24.50 -2.61
CA GLU A 33 -2.20 -24.50 -3.98
C GLU A 33 -1.74 -23.32 -4.84
N ASP A 34 -1.24 -22.24 -4.22
CA ASP A 34 -0.85 -20.99 -4.89
C ASP A 34 0.35 -20.38 -4.17
N LEU A 35 1.18 -19.63 -4.89
CA LEU A 35 2.31 -18.87 -4.31
C LEU A 35 1.86 -17.57 -3.65
N ILE A 36 0.58 -17.20 -3.83
CA ILE A 36 -0.06 -16.09 -3.13
C ILE A 36 -1.37 -16.52 -2.48
N CYS A 37 -1.47 -16.31 -1.17
CA CYS A 37 -2.75 -16.35 -0.46
C CYS A 37 -3.15 -14.96 0.03
N SER A 38 -4.45 -14.74 0.19
CA SER A 38 -4.98 -13.46 0.61
C SER A 38 -6.24 -13.65 1.44
N SER A 39 -6.56 -12.63 2.23
CA SER A 39 -7.81 -12.55 2.98
C SER A 39 -8.22 -11.10 3.11
N SER A 40 -9.53 -10.88 3.15
CA SER A 40 -10.12 -9.58 3.46
C SER A 40 -11.26 -9.73 4.45
N GLN A 41 -11.35 -8.77 5.37
CA GLN A 41 -12.40 -8.70 6.36
C GLN A 41 -12.70 -7.26 6.71
N VAL A 42 -13.97 -6.96 7.04
CA VAL A 42 -14.35 -5.66 7.56
C VAL A 42 -14.17 -5.67 9.07
N VAL A 43 -13.30 -4.80 9.57
CA VAL A 43 -13.00 -4.65 11.00
C VAL A 43 -13.33 -3.25 11.46
N SER A 44 -13.54 -3.07 12.77
CA SER A 44 -13.59 -1.74 13.36
C SER A 44 -12.20 -1.27 13.75
N LYS A 45 -11.80 -0.05 13.34
CA LYS A 45 -10.50 0.54 13.69
C LYS A 45 -10.68 2.00 14.10
N VAL A 46 -9.85 2.48 15.02
CA VAL A 46 -9.81 3.90 15.39
C VAL A 46 -8.84 4.62 14.44
N ILE A 47 -9.34 5.60 13.70
CA ILE A 47 -8.59 6.44 12.77
C ILE A 47 -8.85 7.89 13.14
N GLU A 48 -7.78 8.65 13.40
CA GLU A 48 -7.88 10.06 13.84
C GLU A 48 -8.83 10.26 15.05
N GLY A 49 -8.89 9.28 15.96
CA GLY A 49 -9.76 9.31 17.15
C GLY A 49 -11.21 8.89 16.91
N ILE A 50 -11.59 8.51 15.68
CA ILE A 50 -12.95 8.10 15.32
C ILE A 50 -12.96 6.61 15.00
N LYS A 51 -13.95 5.87 15.51
CA LYS A 51 -14.15 4.45 15.20
C LYS A 51 -14.82 4.32 13.83
N GLU A 52 -14.09 3.77 12.87
CA GLU A 52 -14.53 3.55 11.49
C GLU A 52 -14.64 2.06 11.16
N LYS A 53 -15.50 1.71 10.20
CA LYS A 53 -15.47 0.40 9.53
C LYS A 53 -14.41 0.44 8.44
N VAL A 54 -13.51 -0.53 8.45
CA VAL A 54 -12.33 -0.56 7.58
C VAL A 54 -12.22 -1.93 6.95
N ILE A 55 -11.96 -1.99 5.66
CA ILE A 55 -11.56 -3.20 4.96
C ILE A 55 -10.09 -3.46 5.30
N ASN A 56 -9.81 -4.55 6.01
CA ASN A 56 -8.48 -5.05 6.29
C ASN A 56 -8.14 -6.16 5.28
N ILE A 57 -7.15 -5.92 4.45
CA ILE A 57 -6.63 -6.84 3.44
C ILE A 57 -5.28 -7.35 3.92
N ASN A 58 -5.08 -8.66 3.87
CA ASN A 58 -3.78 -9.30 4.12
C ASN A 58 -3.45 -10.16 2.91
N ILE A 59 -2.26 -9.99 2.35
CA ILE A 59 -1.74 -10.79 1.25
C ILE A 59 -0.39 -11.33 1.67
N PHE A 60 -0.20 -12.63 1.47
CA PHE A 60 1.05 -13.32 1.73
C PHE A 60 1.55 -13.89 0.41
N ALA A 61 2.82 -13.67 0.10
CA ALA A 61 3.47 -14.22 -1.09
C ALA A 61 4.71 -15.03 -0.68
N LEU A 62 4.84 -16.22 -1.27
CA LEU A 62 5.99 -17.10 -1.15
C LEU A 62 6.91 -16.88 -2.34
N LEU A 63 8.15 -16.47 -2.09
CA LEU A 63 9.14 -16.15 -3.11
C LEU A 63 10.37 -17.05 -2.92
N SER A 64 10.74 -17.81 -3.94
CA SER A 64 11.89 -18.72 -3.87
C SER A 64 13.21 -17.93 -3.81
N LYS A 65 14.16 -18.37 -2.97
CA LYS A 65 15.53 -17.82 -2.97
C LYS A 65 16.31 -18.16 -4.24
N GLU A 66 15.84 -19.10 -5.05
CA GLU A 66 16.41 -19.38 -6.37
C GLU A 66 16.10 -18.26 -7.37
N ASP A 67 14.88 -17.71 -7.32
CA ASP A 67 14.44 -16.61 -8.20
C ASP A 67 14.88 -15.24 -7.68
N TYR A 68 14.97 -15.10 -6.35
CA TYR A 68 15.33 -13.88 -5.65
C TYR A 68 16.51 -14.17 -4.73
N SER A 69 17.72 -13.77 -5.12
CA SER A 69 18.92 -14.09 -4.31
C SER A 69 19.07 -13.23 -3.05
N ASP A 70 18.42 -12.07 -3.00
CA ASP A 70 18.52 -11.09 -1.92
C ASP A 70 17.16 -10.41 -1.70
N TYR A 71 16.73 -10.25 -0.45
CA TYR A 71 15.50 -9.53 -0.11
C TYR A 71 15.50 -8.08 -0.64
N ASN A 72 16.67 -7.46 -0.80
CA ASN A 72 16.76 -6.12 -1.41
C ASN A 72 16.21 -6.08 -2.84
N GLN A 73 16.25 -7.19 -3.58
CA GLN A 73 15.63 -7.29 -4.90
C GLN A 73 14.11 -7.23 -4.80
N ILE A 74 13.52 -7.90 -3.80
CA ILE A 74 12.08 -7.89 -3.52
C ILE A 74 11.62 -6.46 -3.22
N ILE A 75 12.38 -5.75 -2.39
CA ILE A 75 12.11 -4.35 -2.03
C ILE A 75 12.25 -3.43 -3.24
N LYS A 76 13.31 -3.60 -4.03
CA LYS A 76 13.53 -2.82 -5.26
C LYS A 76 12.38 -2.99 -6.25
N ILE A 77 11.88 -4.21 -6.43
CA ILE A 77 10.73 -4.50 -7.30
C ILE A 77 9.47 -3.81 -6.78
N PHE A 78 9.22 -3.89 -5.47
CA PHE A 78 8.06 -3.23 -4.85
C PHE A 78 8.06 -1.71 -5.11
N TYR A 79 9.21 -1.08 -4.90
CA TYR A 79 9.39 0.36 -5.01
C TYR A 79 9.60 0.88 -6.45
N ASP A 80 9.72 0.00 -7.44
CA ASP A 80 9.72 0.42 -8.84
C ASP A 80 8.28 0.78 -9.28
N PHE A 81 7.80 1.91 -8.78
CA PHE A 81 6.43 2.36 -9.02
C PHE A 81 6.12 2.55 -10.50
N ASN A 82 7.13 2.82 -11.34
CA ASN A 82 6.93 2.94 -12.78
C ASN A 82 6.65 1.59 -13.45
N ALA A 83 7.06 0.47 -12.85
CA ALA A 83 6.84 -0.86 -13.39
C ALA A 83 5.42 -1.42 -13.11
N TRP A 84 4.69 -0.87 -12.14
CA TRP A 84 3.41 -1.43 -11.68
C TRP A 84 2.36 -1.54 -12.79
N GLU A 85 2.29 -0.55 -13.68
CA GLU A 85 1.36 -0.60 -14.82
C GLU A 85 1.65 -1.79 -15.73
N LYS A 86 2.92 -1.96 -16.12
CA LYS A 86 3.37 -3.07 -16.96
C LYS A 86 3.20 -4.41 -16.26
N ALA A 87 3.52 -4.48 -14.97
CA ALA A 87 3.36 -5.65 -14.12
C ALA A 87 1.92 -6.17 -14.15
N ILE A 88 0.93 -5.29 -13.97
CA ILE A 88 -0.48 -5.66 -14.05
C ILE A 88 -0.88 -6.17 -15.43
N LEU A 89 -0.41 -5.53 -16.50
CA LEU A 89 -0.72 -5.96 -17.87
C LEU A 89 -0.27 -7.40 -18.13
N LYS A 90 0.88 -7.82 -17.60
CA LYS A 90 1.38 -9.21 -17.75
C LYS A 90 0.43 -10.27 -17.17
N THR A 91 -0.34 -9.93 -16.14
CA THR A 91 -1.26 -10.88 -15.50
C THR A 91 -2.50 -11.20 -16.33
N GLY A 92 -2.83 -10.37 -17.33
CA GLY A 92 -4.09 -10.49 -18.10
C GLY A 92 -5.36 -10.32 -17.26
N THR A 93 -5.25 -9.85 -16.02
CA THR A 93 -6.39 -9.70 -15.10
C THR A 93 -7.40 -8.67 -15.59
N ASN A 94 -8.68 -8.90 -15.30
CA ASN A 94 -9.74 -7.89 -15.43
C ASN A 94 -10.21 -7.33 -14.08
N LYS A 95 -9.55 -7.71 -12.98
CA LYS A 95 -9.90 -7.32 -11.61
C LYS A 95 -9.42 -5.91 -11.27
N VAL A 96 -8.29 -5.50 -11.85
CA VAL A 96 -7.70 -4.17 -11.69
C VAL A 96 -7.20 -3.66 -13.04
N LYS A 97 -7.34 -2.36 -13.25
CA LYS A 97 -6.77 -1.65 -14.40
C LYS A 97 -5.97 -0.49 -13.88
N ILE A 98 -4.65 -0.54 -14.01
CA ILE A 98 -3.78 0.61 -13.74
C ILE A 98 -3.77 1.45 -15.02
N LYS A 99 -4.24 2.69 -14.92
CA LYS A 99 -4.18 3.66 -16.02
C LYS A 99 -2.84 4.38 -16.05
N LYS A 100 -2.27 4.63 -14.86
CA LYS A 100 -0.96 5.24 -14.69
C LYS A 100 -0.39 4.91 -13.33
N SER A 101 0.88 4.58 -13.29
CA SER A 101 1.68 4.50 -12.06
C SER A 101 2.98 5.23 -12.28
N LEU A 102 3.27 6.21 -11.43
CA LEU A 102 4.41 7.11 -11.60
C LEU A 102 5.16 7.26 -10.28
N GLN A 103 6.47 7.07 -10.33
CA GLN A 103 7.37 7.47 -9.25
C GLN A 103 7.50 8.99 -9.24
N LEU A 104 7.18 9.59 -8.09
CA LEU A 104 7.39 11.01 -7.83
C LEU A 104 8.73 11.23 -7.12
N GLU A 105 9.20 12.47 -7.11
CA GLU A 105 10.38 12.85 -6.35
C GLU A 105 10.19 12.53 -4.87
N SER A 106 11.18 11.85 -4.29
CA SER A 106 11.19 11.44 -2.88
C SER A 106 11.42 12.65 -1.98
N ILE A 107 10.94 12.57 -0.74
CA ILE A 107 11.11 13.62 0.26
C ILE A 107 11.99 13.08 1.38
N MET A 108 12.95 13.88 1.85
CA MET A 108 13.71 13.59 3.07
C MET A 108 13.12 14.42 4.22
N VAL A 109 12.75 13.74 5.31
CA VAL A 109 12.28 14.42 6.53
C VAL A 109 13.45 14.68 7.49
N GLY A 110 13.22 15.52 8.51
CA GLY A 110 14.28 16.08 9.35
C GLY A 110 15.13 15.07 10.14
N ASP A 111 14.68 13.82 10.29
CA ASP A 111 15.41 12.73 10.92
C ASP A 111 16.23 11.87 9.93
N GLY A 112 16.26 12.27 8.65
CA GLY A 112 16.95 11.55 7.57
C GLY A 112 16.11 10.46 6.91
N THR A 113 14.88 10.21 7.37
CA THR A 113 13.99 9.22 6.74
C THR A 113 13.64 9.65 5.32
N VAL A 114 13.79 8.72 4.37
CA VAL A 114 13.40 8.91 2.97
C VAL A 114 11.97 8.42 2.78
N ILE A 115 11.12 9.31 2.29
CA ILE A 115 9.75 9.02 1.90
C ILE A 115 9.71 8.88 0.38
N TYR A 116 9.53 7.66 -0.09
CA TYR A 116 9.26 7.35 -1.49
C TYR A 116 7.81 7.71 -1.82
N ARG A 117 7.58 8.21 -3.03
CA ARG A 117 6.28 8.74 -3.44
C ARG A 117 5.81 8.13 -4.74
N GLN A 118 4.56 7.70 -4.76
CA GLN A 118 3.90 7.13 -5.93
C GLN A 118 2.64 7.91 -6.24
N TYR A 119 2.43 8.28 -7.50
CA TYR A 119 1.10 8.56 -8.00
C TYR A 119 0.52 7.30 -8.62
N LEU A 120 -0.70 6.93 -8.22
CA LEU A 120 -1.40 5.77 -8.77
C LEU A 120 -2.81 6.17 -9.21
N ASN A 121 -3.12 5.92 -10.48
CA ASN A 121 -4.44 6.07 -11.09
C ASN A 121 -4.89 4.71 -11.60
N TYR A 122 -5.91 4.14 -10.97
CA TYR A 122 -6.36 2.80 -11.27
C TYR A 122 -7.87 2.65 -11.10
N SER A 123 -8.38 1.48 -11.46
CA SER A 123 -9.77 1.11 -11.21
C SER A 123 -9.86 -0.35 -10.83
N VAL A 124 -10.60 -0.65 -9.77
CA VAL A 124 -10.88 -2.01 -9.31
C VAL A 124 -12.26 -2.41 -9.79
N LYS A 125 -12.40 -3.63 -10.33
CA LYS A 125 -13.68 -4.17 -10.76
C LYS A 125 -14.57 -4.35 -9.54
N GLY A 126 -15.70 -3.63 -9.47
CA GLY A 126 -16.64 -3.73 -8.35
C GLY A 126 -17.78 -4.71 -8.61
N PRO A 127 -18.65 -4.95 -7.61
CA PRO A 127 -19.90 -5.67 -7.82
C PRO A 127 -20.81 -4.89 -8.78
N SER A 128 -21.65 -5.60 -9.52
CA SER A 128 -22.71 -4.97 -10.33
C SER A 128 -23.65 -4.16 -9.41
N PRO A 129 -24.06 -2.92 -9.78
CA PRO A 129 -23.88 -2.25 -11.07
C PRO A 129 -22.68 -1.27 -11.13
N LEU A 130 -21.77 -1.28 -10.15
CA LEU A 130 -20.65 -0.32 -10.11
C LEU A 130 -19.65 -0.55 -11.26
N PHE A 131 -19.53 -1.79 -11.75
CA PHE A 131 -18.59 -2.30 -12.77
C PHE A 131 -17.11 -2.02 -12.46
N TYR A 132 -16.68 -0.76 -12.33
CA TYR A 132 -15.35 -0.35 -11.91
C TYR A 132 -15.43 0.85 -10.96
N VAL A 133 -14.74 0.73 -9.82
CA VAL A 133 -14.55 1.82 -8.86
C VAL A 133 -13.21 2.49 -9.17
N PRO A 134 -13.19 3.77 -9.61
CA PRO A 134 -11.96 4.48 -9.90
C PRO A 134 -11.26 4.90 -8.60
N ALA A 135 -9.94 4.92 -8.65
CA ALA A 135 -9.10 5.38 -7.55
C ALA A 135 -7.91 6.19 -8.05
N ARG A 136 -7.65 7.32 -7.40
CA ARG A 136 -6.47 8.18 -7.66
C ARG A 136 -5.90 8.64 -6.33
N ALA A 137 -4.60 8.50 -6.14
CA ALA A 137 -3.95 8.97 -4.92
C ALA A 137 -2.45 9.19 -5.11
N VAL A 138 -1.89 10.00 -4.23
CA VAL A 138 -0.45 10.04 -3.95
C VAL A 138 -0.18 9.21 -2.70
N GLY A 139 0.57 8.12 -2.86
CA GLY A 139 1.04 7.27 -1.76
C GLY A 139 2.42 7.71 -1.29
N HIS A 140 2.59 7.78 0.03
CA HIS A 140 3.88 7.93 0.71
C HIS A 140 4.28 6.60 1.30
N TYR A 141 5.54 6.21 1.12
CA TYR A 141 6.07 4.93 1.54
C TYR A 141 7.43 5.16 2.22
N TRP A 142 7.66 4.54 3.36
CA TRP A 142 8.90 4.70 4.10
C TRP A 142 9.26 3.42 4.84
N GLN A 143 10.56 3.23 5.07
CA GLN A 143 11.04 2.15 5.91
C GLN A 143 10.79 2.48 7.38
N ILE A 144 10.39 1.49 8.17
CA ILE A 144 10.29 1.58 9.62
C ILE A 144 11.23 0.57 10.29
N PRO A 145 11.58 0.76 11.58
CA PRO A 145 12.39 -0.21 12.31
C PRO A 145 11.76 -1.61 12.24
N SER A 146 12.55 -2.59 11.80
CA SER A 146 12.07 -3.98 11.66
C SER A 146 12.14 -4.70 13.02
N PRO A 147 11.09 -5.45 13.41
CA PRO A 147 11.14 -6.33 14.57
C PRO A 147 12.24 -7.40 14.42
N GLU A 148 12.56 -8.07 15.53
CA GLU A 148 13.44 -9.24 15.51
C GLU A 148 12.90 -10.29 14.50
N GLU A 149 13.79 -10.96 13.78
CA GLU A 149 13.47 -11.96 12.74
C GLU A 149 12.79 -11.40 11.45
N VAL A 150 12.57 -10.09 11.35
CA VAL A 150 12.05 -9.44 10.14
C VAL A 150 13.18 -8.76 9.38
N LEU A 151 13.40 -9.15 8.11
CA LEU A 151 14.44 -8.59 7.27
C LEU A 151 14.14 -7.15 6.86
N TYR A 152 12.87 -6.87 6.60
CA TYR A 152 12.43 -5.55 6.16
C TYR A 152 11.02 -5.25 6.65
N SER A 153 10.77 -4.01 7.08
CA SER A 153 9.45 -3.47 7.39
C SER A 153 9.31 -2.08 6.78
N GLY A 154 8.20 -1.85 6.10
CA GLY A 154 7.84 -0.53 5.59
C GLY A 154 6.37 -0.24 5.81
N GLU A 155 6.06 1.04 5.85
CA GLU A 155 4.70 1.55 5.95
C GLU A 155 4.38 2.38 4.72
N PHE A 156 3.08 2.50 4.44
CA PHE A 156 2.59 3.41 3.45
C PHE A 156 1.29 4.08 3.86
N MET A 157 1.06 5.27 3.33
CA MET A 157 -0.18 6.01 3.49
C MET A 157 -0.48 6.84 2.25
N HIS A 158 -1.72 6.73 1.75
CA HIS A 158 -2.23 7.60 0.70
C HIS A 158 -2.69 8.92 1.31
N LEU A 159 -2.32 10.02 0.66
CA LEU A 159 -2.71 11.36 1.07
C LEU A 159 -4.13 11.67 0.60
N ASN A 160 -5.06 11.83 1.55
CA ASN A 160 -6.47 12.12 1.26
C ASN A 160 -6.80 13.63 1.42
N LYS A 161 -5.79 14.46 1.66
CA LYS A 161 -5.88 15.93 1.78
C LYS A 161 -4.67 16.56 1.08
N GLY A 162 -4.84 17.78 0.56
CA GLY A 162 -3.80 18.52 -0.16
C GLY A 162 -4.09 18.72 -1.64
N VAL A 163 -3.24 19.48 -2.32
CA VAL A 163 -3.30 19.71 -3.77
C VAL A 163 -2.00 19.19 -4.38
N PHE A 164 -2.13 18.33 -5.40
CA PHE A 164 -1.00 17.65 -6.03
C PHE A 164 -0.99 17.94 -7.54
N GLU A 165 0.11 18.54 -7.99
CA GLU A 165 0.42 18.66 -9.42
C GLU A 165 1.16 17.41 -9.87
N ILE A 166 0.53 16.64 -10.77
CA ILE A 166 1.05 15.37 -11.26
C ILE A 166 1.43 15.53 -12.74
N PRO A 167 2.65 15.19 -13.16
CA PRO A 167 3.07 15.33 -14.55
C PRO A 167 2.13 14.61 -15.54
N GLY A 168 1.54 15.40 -16.44
CA GLY A 168 0.64 14.89 -17.48
C GLY A 168 -0.70 14.35 -16.96
N GLU A 169 -1.17 14.81 -15.80
CA GLU A 169 -2.51 14.51 -15.26
C GLU A 169 -3.20 15.80 -14.78
N ASP A 170 -4.52 15.75 -14.67
CA ASP A 170 -5.27 16.81 -13.98
C ASP A 170 -4.87 16.89 -12.51
N VAL A 171 -4.83 18.12 -11.99
CA VAL A 171 -4.58 18.42 -10.58
C VAL A 171 -5.44 17.53 -9.69
N LEU A 172 -4.81 16.88 -8.72
CA LEU A 172 -5.47 16.01 -7.76
C LEU A 172 -5.63 16.75 -6.43
N THR A 173 -6.86 16.92 -5.97
CA THR A 173 -7.15 17.47 -4.63
C THR A 173 -7.53 16.32 -3.71
N GLY A 174 -6.61 15.95 -2.80
CA GLY A 174 -6.75 14.80 -1.92
C GLY A 174 -6.62 13.47 -2.66
N SER A 175 -7.59 12.59 -2.46
CA SER A 175 -7.69 11.27 -3.09
C SER A 175 -9.06 11.13 -3.77
N VAL A 176 -9.16 10.18 -4.69
CA VAL A 176 -10.42 9.73 -5.28
C VAL A 176 -10.59 8.25 -4.97
N GLY A 177 -11.79 7.86 -4.53
CA GLY A 177 -12.19 6.47 -4.32
C GLY A 177 -12.00 5.97 -2.88
N TYR A 178 -11.19 6.66 -2.07
CA TYR A 178 -10.86 6.27 -0.70
C TYR A 178 -10.81 7.48 0.24
N ARG A 179 -11.47 7.35 1.40
CA ARG A 179 -11.36 8.26 2.55
C ARG A 179 -10.10 7.98 3.37
N TYR A 180 -9.66 6.73 3.37
CA TYR A 180 -8.48 6.25 4.06
C TYR A 180 -7.86 5.08 3.31
N HIS A 181 -6.55 5.10 3.15
CA HIS A 181 -5.78 3.97 2.65
C HIS A 181 -4.36 4.04 3.18
N ALA A 182 -4.01 3.12 4.06
CA ALA A 182 -2.69 3.01 4.64
C ALA A 182 -2.42 1.55 5.00
N GLY A 183 -1.17 1.22 5.26
CA GLY A 183 -0.80 -0.14 5.56
C GLY A 183 0.68 -0.32 5.75
N ASP A 184 1.07 -1.57 5.73
CA ASP A 184 2.40 -2.03 6.04
C ASP A 184 2.76 -3.21 5.15
N TYR A 185 4.05 -3.43 5.01
CA TYR A 185 4.56 -4.61 4.36
C TYR A 185 5.85 -5.06 5.01
N HIS A 186 6.02 -6.37 5.06
CA HIS A 186 7.10 -7.03 5.76
C HIS A 186 7.71 -8.11 4.87
N VAL A 187 9.03 -8.30 5.01
CA VAL A 187 9.75 -9.42 4.41
C VAL A 187 10.41 -10.22 5.52
N THR A 188 10.11 -11.51 5.55
CA THR A 188 10.75 -12.51 6.43
C THR A 188 11.33 -13.63 5.56
N GLU A 189 12.07 -14.56 6.16
CA GLU A 189 12.66 -15.67 5.42
C GLU A 189 12.70 -16.97 6.22
N ASP A 190 12.80 -18.08 5.49
CA ASP A 190 13.32 -19.34 6.01
C ASP A 190 14.58 -19.76 5.24
N LEU A 191 14.97 -21.03 5.34
CA LEU A 191 16.16 -21.55 4.65
C LEU A 191 16.06 -21.48 3.11
N GLN A 192 14.86 -21.54 2.54
CA GLN A 192 14.63 -21.73 1.10
C GLN A 192 13.87 -20.57 0.45
N ASN A 193 13.13 -19.78 1.22
CA ASN A 193 12.15 -18.83 0.71
C ASN A 193 12.19 -17.50 1.46
N TYR A 194 11.71 -16.48 0.78
CA TYR A 194 11.23 -15.25 1.39
C TYR A 194 9.70 -15.28 1.48
N TYR A 195 9.19 -14.68 2.56
CA TYR A 195 7.76 -14.45 2.75
C TYR A 195 7.50 -12.96 2.80
N LEU A 196 6.71 -12.49 1.84
CA LEU A 196 6.21 -11.12 1.81
C LEU A 196 4.82 -11.10 2.43
N HIS A 197 4.61 -10.26 3.44
CA HIS A 197 3.29 -9.92 3.96
C HIS A 197 2.97 -8.48 3.60
N PHE A 198 1.88 -8.26 2.87
CA PHE A 198 1.33 -6.94 2.57
C PHE A 198 -0.01 -6.80 3.28
N ARG A 199 -0.18 -5.72 4.04
CA ARG A 199 -1.42 -5.40 4.71
C ARG A 199 -1.91 -4.01 4.31
N ALA A 200 -3.20 -3.89 4.04
CA ALA A 200 -3.83 -2.62 3.74
C ALA A 200 -5.12 -2.44 4.53
N PHE A 201 -5.30 -1.23 5.05
CA PHE A 201 -6.50 -0.76 5.71
C PHE A 201 -7.16 0.29 4.81
N ILE A 202 -8.38 0.01 4.37
CA ILE A 202 -9.06 0.82 3.36
C ILE A 202 -10.45 1.22 3.83
N ILE A 203 -10.75 2.50 3.70
CA ILE A 203 -12.10 3.05 3.78
C ILE A 203 -12.45 3.58 2.39
N PRO A 204 -13.29 2.89 1.61
CA PRO A 204 -13.80 3.43 0.35
C PRO A 204 -14.66 4.68 0.58
N ASP A 205 -14.74 5.54 -0.44
CA ASP A 205 -15.64 6.70 -0.44
C ASP A 205 -17.13 6.31 -0.49
N ILE A 206 -17.42 5.06 -0.85
CA ILE A 206 -18.79 4.52 -0.93
C ILE A 206 -19.13 3.80 0.37
N GLU A 207 -19.69 4.52 1.34
CA GLU A 207 -19.84 4.08 2.73
C GLU A 207 -20.63 2.76 2.92
N TYR A 208 -21.57 2.44 2.03
CA TYR A 208 -22.51 1.33 2.25
C TYR A 208 -22.06 -0.04 1.67
N LEU A 209 -20.88 -0.13 1.05
CA LEU A 209 -20.47 -1.33 0.30
C LEU A 209 -19.17 -1.98 0.78
N HIS A 210 -18.72 -1.70 2.00
CA HIS A 210 -17.44 -2.21 2.51
C HIS A 210 -17.29 -3.74 2.37
N GLU A 211 -18.29 -4.51 2.83
CA GLU A 211 -18.25 -5.98 2.76
C GLU A 211 -18.26 -6.47 1.31
N ALA A 212 -19.10 -5.87 0.48
CA ALA A 212 -19.20 -6.22 -0.93
C ALA A 212 -17.92 -5.86 -1.69
N LEU A 213 -17.22 -4.78 -1.34
CA LEU A 213 -16.00 -4.31 -1.99
C LEU A 213 -14.73 -5.02 -1.51
N ALA A 214 -14.73 -5.59 -0.30
CA ALA A 214 -13.55 -6.18 0.33
C ALA A 214 -12.84 -7.19 -0.58
N VAL A 215 -13.59 -8.19 -1.06
CA VAL A 215 -13.05 -9.25 -1.94
C VAL A 215 -12.53 -8.69 -3.25
N PHE A 216 -13.21 -7.70 -3.85
CA PHE A 216 -12.77 -7.12 -5.12
C PHE A 216 -11.50 -6.29 -4.98
N ILE A 217 -11.37 -5.54 -3.89
CA ILE A 217 -10.18 -4.74 -3.61
C ILE A 217 -9.01 -5.68 -3.29
N GLU A 218 -9.22 -6.71 -2.47
CA GLU A 218 -8.24 -7.78 -2.22
C GLU A 218 -7.74 -8.39 -3.52
N ASP A 219 -8.65 -8.78 -4.40
CA ASP A 219 -8.38 -9.33 -5.72
C ASP A 219 -7.53 -8.40 -6.59
N GLY A 220 -7.76 -7.09 -6.48
CA GLY A 220 -6.96 -6.06 -7.15
C GLY A 220 -5.52 -6.03 -6.65
N TYR A 221 -5.29 -5.96 -5.34
CA TYR A 221 -3.94 -5.99 -4.77
C TYR A 221 -3.23 -7.32 -5.02
N LYS A 222 -3.96 -8.45 -4.93
CA LYS A 222 -3.43 -9.78 -5.25
C LYS A 222 -2.90 -9.79 -6.69
N ALA A 223 -3.65 -9.22 -7.63
CA ALA A 223 -3.19 -9.12 -9.01
C ALA A 223 -1.94 -8.23 -9.17
N ILE A 224 -1.84 -7.11 -8.44
CA ILE A 224 -0.65 -6.22 -8.46
C ILE A 224 0.58 -7.01 -8.02
N LEU A 225 0.51 -7.66 -6.86
CA LEU A 225 1.63 -8.43 -6.32
C LEU A 225 1.98 -9.63 -7.21
N LYS A 226 0.97 -10.29 -7.81
CA LYS A 226 1.24 -11.34 -8.83
C LYS A 226 2.05 -10.79 -10.00
N GLY A 227 1.63 -9.66 -10.55
CA GLY A 227 2.29 -9.04 -11.70
C GLY A 227 3.72 -8.60 -11.41
N LEU A 228 4.01 -8.19 -10.17
CA LEU A 228 5.34 -7.74 -9.77
C LEU A 228 6.33 -8.89 -9.58
N TYR A 229 5.88 -10.03 -9.05
CA TYR A 229 6.79 -11.08 -8.57
C TYR A 229 6.74 -12.42 -9.30
N PHE A 230 5.81 -12.63 -10.23
CA PHE A 230 5.64 -13.95 -10.86
C PHE A 230 5.57 -13.89 -12.39
N PHE A 231 6.01 -12.78 -13.01
CA PHE A 231 5.98 -12.56 -14.47
C PHE A 231 7.12 -11.68 -15.00
#